data_AF-A0A6S7C705-F1
#
_entry.id   AF-A0A6S7C705-F1
#
_cell.length_a   1.000
_cell.length_b   1.000
_cell.length_c   1.000
_cell.angle_alpha   90.00
_cell.angle_beta   90.00
_cell.angle_gamma   90.00
#
_symmetry.space_group_name_H-M   'P 1'
#
loop_
_entity.id
_entity.type
_entity.pdbx_description
1 polymer ?
#
loop_
_entity_poly.entity_id
_entity_poly.type
_entity_poly.pdbx_seq_one_letter_code
_entity_poly.pdbx_strand_id
1 'polypeptide(L)'
;MVARLDARATRHYFDSAFQSQAVKVLPNEYYVTDEDIMISTVLGSCVAACIHDPVNGVGGMNHFMLPEGDMQSPASATMRYGAFAMEVLINELLKAGAVRDRLEAKVFGGGAVLSAMQQMNIGERNGQFVLNYLRTEGIPVKAQDLGDVHARRINYFPRNGRVMVRKMAPHHQRAEEIIAKREQAAAESVQAKTQSPPRVERFARPGVERFDRPAARAGGDRPGVERFDRPGVERFDRPATRPGVERFDTGVTRRRKPETAGG
;
A
#
# COMPACT_ATOMS: atom_id res chain seq x y z
N MET A 1 7.89 15.64 19.99
CA MET A 1 8.28 15.10 18.66
C MET A 1 7.01 15.02 17.81
N VAL A 2 6.66 16.11 17.10
CA VAL A 2 5.38 16.25 16.36
C VAL A 2 5.71 16.57 14.91
N ALA A 3 5.69 15.58 14.03
CA ALA A 3 5.85 15.79 12.58
C ALA A 3 5.30 14.64 11.71
N ARG A 4 4.43 13.76 12.26
CA ARG A 4 3.92 12.57 11.54
C ARG A 4 2.38 12.57 11.38
N LEU A 5 1.71 13.69 11.69
CA LEU A 5 0.25 13.77 11.82
C LEU A 5 -0.49 14.37 10.61
N ASP A 6 0.16 15.19 9.76
CA ASP A 6 -0.62 16.05 8.84
C ASP A 6 -0.61 15.58 7.38
N ALA A 7 -0.81 14.28 7.14
CA ALA A 7 -1.18 13.77 5.81
C ALA A 7 -2.71 13.71 5.61
N ARG A 8 -3.49 14.10 6.61
CA ARG A 8 -4.95 14.20 6.49
C ARG A 8 -5.31 15.39 5.61
N ALA A 9 -6.14 15.17 4.59
CA ALA A 9 -6.60 16.25 3.72
C ALA A 9 -7.45 17.28 4.48
N THR A 10 -7.21 18.56 4.21
CA THR A 10 -7.87 19.70 4.89
C THR A 10 -8.65 20.60 3.93
N ARG A 11 -8.68 20.25 2.63
CA ARG A 11 -9.27 21.10 1.58
C ARG A 11 -10.75 20.82 1.40
N HIS A 12 -11.54 21.36 2.31
CA HIS A 12 -13.00 21.30 2.25
C HIS A 12 -13.55 22.31 1.23
N TYR A 13 -14.60 21.93 0.52
CA TYR A 13 -15.35 22.78 -0.41
C TYR A 13 -16.78 22.24 -0.59
N PHE A 14 -17.69 23.07 -1.10
CA PHE A 14 -19.04 22.61 -1.49
C PHE A 14 -19.07 22.28 -2.97
N ASP A 15 -19.52 21.07 -3.34
CA ASP A 15 -19.70 20.68 -4.74
C ASP A 15 -21.17 20.89 -5.15
N SER A 16 -21.41 21.89 -6.01
CA SER A 16 -22.76 22.25 -6.45
C SER A 16 -23.40 21.22 -7.38
N ALA A 17 -22.63 20.38 -8.06
CA ALA A 17 -23.19 19.35 -8.94
C ALA A 17 -23.77 18.18 -8.13
N PHE A 18 -23.15 17.88 -6.98
CA PHE A 18 -23.61 16.83 -6.06
C PHE A 18 -24.40 17.37 -4.86
N GLN A 19 -24.49 18.69 -4.70
CA GLN A 19 -25.12 19.36 -3.54
C GLN A 19 -24.63 18.80 -2.20
N SER A 20 -23.31 18.59 -2.09
CA SER A 20 -22.69 17.91 -0.95
C SER A 20 -21.41 18.63 -0.52
N GLN A 21 -21.14 18.59 0.79
CA GLN A 21 -19.82 18.96 1.30
C GLN A 21 -18.78 17.98 0.75
N ALA A 22 -17.60 18.48 0.42
CA ALA A 22 -16.57 17.66 -0.18
C ALA A 22 -15.17 17.98 0.34
N VAL A 23 -14.31 16.98 0.36
CA VAL A 23 -12.87 17.12 0.65
C VAL A 23 -12.07 16.70 -0.57
N LYS A 24 -11.13 17.56 -0.97
CA LYS A 24 -10.17 17.22 -2.03
C LYS A 24 -8.94 16.58 -1.43
N VAL A 25 -8.69 15.32 -1.80
CA VAL A 25 -7.49 14.57 -1.41
C VAL A 25 -6.45 14.69 -2.52
N LEU A 26 -5.25 15.15 -2.18
CA LEU A 26 -4.11 15.26 -3.08
C LEU A 26 -3.16 14.06 -2.93
N PRO A 27 -2.16 13.89 -3.82
CA PRO A 27 -1.17 12.84 -3.66
C PRO A 27 -0.52 12.90 -2.27
N ASN A 28 -0.33 11.72 -1.69
CA ASN A 28 0.23 11.48 -0.37
C ASN A 28 -0.66 11.94 0.80
N GLU A 29 -1.94 12.23 0.52
CA GLU A 29 -2.95 12.53 1.53
C GLU A 29 -3.95 11.39 1.69
N TYR A 30 -4.63 11.38 2.82
CA TYR A 30 -5.77 10.52 3.09
C TYR A 30 -6.89 11.30 3.79
N TYR A 31 -8.09 10.74 3.79
CA TYR A 31 -9.19 11.28 4.57
C TYR A 31 -10.12 10.15 5.03
N VAL A 32 -10.55 10.20 6.29
CA VAL A 32 -11.46 9.25 6.93
C VAL A 32 -12.59 10.05 7.60
N THR A 33 -13.81 9.52 7.50
CA THR A 33 -15.02 10.15 8.01
C THR A 33 -16.18 9.15 8.09
N ASP A 34 -17.09 9.41 9.01
CA ASP A 34 -18.41 8.79 9.17
C ASP A 34 -19.56 9.77 8.80
N GLU A 35 -19.22 11.00 8.42
CA GLU A 35 -20.15 12.04 8.00
C GLU A 35 -20.58 11.85 6.53
N ASP A 36 -21.68 12.51 6.15
CA ASP A 36 -22.18 12.52 4.76
C ASP A 36 -21.42 13.54 3.90
N ILE A 37 -20.11 13.32 3.76
CA ILE A 37 -19.18 14.17 3.01
C ILE A 37 -18.56 13.40 1.84
N MET A 38 -18.48 14.03 0.68
CA MET A 38 -17.87 13.45 -0.51
C MET A 38 -16.35 13.61 -0.50
N ILE A 39 -15.59 12.59 -0.86
CA ILE A 39 -14.14 12.70 -1.07
C ILE A 39 -13.87 12.70 -2.58
N SER A 40 -13.18 13.72 -3.09
CA SER A 40 -12.86 13.83 -4.52
C SER A 40 -11.36 13.83 -4.77
N THR A 41 -10.93 13.14 -5.81
CA THR A 41 -9.56 13.23 -6.32
C THR A 41 -9.49 12.97 -7.83
N VAL A 42 -8.35 13.29 -8.43
CA VAL A 42 -8.03 13.04 -9.84
C VAL A 42 -6.80 12.16 -9.89
N LEU A 43 -6.87 11.08 -10.65
CA LEU A 43 -5.85 10.03 -10.72
C LEU A 43 -5.38 9.88 -12.16
N GLY A 44 -4.07 9.96 -12.36
CA GLY A 44 -3.40 9.37 -13.51
C GLY A 44 -2.66 8.11 -13.08
N SER A 45 -1.34 8.16 -12.97
CA SER A 45 -0.50 7.02 -12.55
C SER A 45 -0.63 6.65 -11.07
N CYS A 46 -1.06 7.60 -10.22
CA CYS A 46 -1.40 7.33 -8.82
C CYS A 46 -2.57 6.35 -8.68
N VAL A 47 -2.67 5.74 -7.50
CA VAL A 47 -3.81 4.89 -7.13
C VAL A 47 -4.47 5.43 -5.86
N ALA A 48 -5.79 5.33 -5.82
CA ALA A 48 -6.59 5.55 -4.63
C ALA A 48 -7.26 4.25 -4.18
N ALA A 49 -7.15 3.94 -2.89
CA ALA A 49 -7.95 2.93 -2.24
C ALA A 49 -9.06 3.61 -1.44
N CYS A 50 -10.30 3.26 -1.76
CA CYS A 50 -11.49 3.63 -1.01
C CYS A 50 -11.88 2.41 -0.14
N ILE A 51 -11.86 2.55 1.18
CA ILE A 51 -12.19 1.47 2.11
C ILE A 51 -13.34 1.92 3.01
N HIS A 52 -14.35 1.07 3.22
CA HIS A 52 -15.44 1.34 4.15
C HIS A 52 -15.89 0.12 4.94
N ASP A 53 -16.47 0.37 6.10
CA ASP A 53 -17.32 -0.56 6.84
C ASP A 53 -18.79 -0.24 6.51
N PRO A 54 -19.51 -1.16 5.81
CA PRO A 54 -20.88 -0.92 5.39
C PRO A 54 -21.90 -0.88 6.54
N VAL A 55 -21.54 -1.41 7.72
CA VAL A 55 -22.46 -1.47 8.88
C VAL A 55 -22.37 -0.19 9.70
N ASN A 56 -21.16 0.25 10.02
CA ASN A 56 -20.95 1.45 10.82
C ASN A 56 -21.00 2.74 9.98
N GLY A 57 -20.96 2.64 8.64
CA GLY A 57 -20.99 3.81 7.77
C GLY A 57 -19.71 4.64 7.84
N VAL A 58 -18.60 4.03 8.26
CA VAL A 58 -17.28 4.67 8.36
C VAL A 58 -16.51 4.33 7.10
N GLY A 59 -15.93 5.34 6.45
CA GLY A 59 -15.13 5.10 5.26
C GLY A 59 -14.03 6.13 5.07
N GLY A 60 -13.15 5.85 4.11
CA GLY A 60 -12.02 6.70 3.85
C GLY A 60 -11.35 6.39 2.52
N MET A 61 -10.54 7.33 2.09
CA MET A 61 -9.80 7.25 0.84
C MET A 61 -8.40 7.77 1.03
N ASN A 62 -7.42 7.04 0.49
CA ASN A 62 -6.07 7.56 0.30
C ASN A 62 -5.82 7.90 -1.16
N HIS A 63 -4.74 8.64 -1.41
CA HIS A 63 -4.19 8.85 -2.75
C HIS A 63 -2.69 8.69 -2.64
N PHE A 64 -2.16 7.57 -3.10
CA PHE A 64 -0.72 7.31 -3.02
C PHE A 64 -0.10 7.18 -4.41
N MET A 65 1.18 7.53 -4.46
CA MET A 65 2.07 7.29 -5.59
C MET A 65 3.32 6.62 -5.05
N LEU A 66 3.74 5.53 -5.67
CA LEU A 66 4.98 4.88 -5.28
C LEU A 66 6.19 5.65 -5.84
N PRO A 67 7.28 5.83 -5.06
CA PRO A 67 8.52 6.38 -5.60
C PRO A 67 9.03 5.51 -6.75
N GLU A 68 9.70 6.16 -7.70
CA GLU A 68 10.68 5.48 -8.53
C GLU A 68 11.74 4.86 -7.62
N GLY A 69 12.02 3.58 -7.85
CA GLY A 69 12.85 2.83 -6.93
C GLY A 69 14.32 3.27 -7.00
N ASP A 70 15.00 3.24 -5.87
CA ASP A 70 16.45 3.41 -5.79
C ASP A 70 17.16 2.31 -6.61
N MET A 71 18.14 2.63 -7.45
CA MET A 71 18.76 1.66 -8.38
C MET A 71 19.33 0.42 -7.65
N GLN A 72 19.65 0.53 -6.37
CA GLN A 72 20.15 -0.56 -5.53
C GLN A 72 19.05 -1.41 -4.87
N SER A 73 17.83 -0.90 -4.64
CA SER A 73 16.70 -1.69 -4.10
C SER A 73 15.32 -1.11 -4.47
N PRO A 74 14.94 -1.17 -5.76
CA PRO A 74 13.76 -0.46 -6.25
C PRO A 74 12.46 -0.92 -5.62
N ALA A 75 12.36 -2.21 -5.26
CA ALA A 75 11.15 -2.79 -4.72
C ALA A 75 10.91 -2.46 -3.24
N SER A 76 11.97 -2.30 -2.44
CA SER A 76 11.86 -2.19 -0.98
C SER A 76 11.34 -0.83 -0.53
N ALA A 77 11.87 0.26 -1.08
CA ALA A 77 11.43 1.62 -0.73
C ALA A 77 10.02 1.92 -1.24
N THR A 78 9.74 1.55 -2.49
CA THR A 78 8.41 1.62 -3.10
C THR A 78 7.37 0.88 -2.25
N MET A 79 7.60 -0.40 -1.91
CA MET A 79 6.63 -1.15 -1.10
C MET A 79 6.41 -0.55 0.29
N ARG A 80 7.45 -0.04 0.95
CA ARG A 80 7.31 0.62 2.27
C ARG A 80 6.38 1.83 2.20
N TYR A 81 6.47 2.63 1.14
CA TYR A 81 5.65 3.83 1.00
C TYR A 81 4.16 3.50 0.81
N GLY A 82 3.87 2.62 -0.14
CA GLY A 82 2.49 2.18 -0.37
C GLY A 82 1.91 1.48 0.87
N ALA A 83 2.72 0.66 1.55
CA ALA A 83 2.29 -0.05 2.76
C ALA A 83 1.96 0.94 3.87
N PHE A 84 2.79 1.96 4.06
CA PHE A 84 2.52 3.03 5.03
C PHE A 84 1.20 3.77 4.73
N ALA A 85 0.95 4.15 3.47
CA ALA A 85 -0.27 4.85 3.09
C ALA A 85 -1.54 4.01 3.31
N MET A 86 -1.47 2.70 3.09
CA MET A 86 -2.57 1.77 3.34
C MET A 86 -2.76 1.51 4.83
N GLU A 87 -1.67 1.32 5.57
CA GLU A 87 -1.69 1.07 7.01
C GLU A 87 -2.27 2.28 7.78
N VAL A 88 -1.86 3.49 7.42
CA VAL A 88 -2.44 4.73 7.99
C VAL A 88 -3.94 4.79 7.74
N LEU A 89 -4.39 4.55 6.50
CA LEU A 89 -5.81 4.58 6.17
C LEU A 89 -6.61 3.56 7.00
N ILE A 90 -6.15 2.31 7.06
CA ILE A 90 -6.82 1.24 7.82
C ILE A 90 -6.85 1.59 9.31
N ASN A 91 -5.74 2.03 9.89
CA ASN A 91 -5.69 2.38 11.31
C ASN A 91 -6.63 3.54 11.66
N GLU A 92 -6.72 4.57 10.81
CA GLU A 92 -7.64 5.68 11.02
C GLU A 92 -9.11 5.27 10.86
N LEU A 93 -9.42 4.32 9.96
CA LEU A 93 -10.77 3.72 9.88
C LEU A 93 -11.13 2.98 11.17
N LEU A 94 -10.22 2.17 11.71
CA LEU A 94 -10.45 1.42 12.94
C LEU A 94 -10.63 2.37 14.14
N LYS A 95 -9.84 3.45 14.21
CA LYS A 95 -10.00 4.50 15.24
C LYS A 95 -11.34 5.23 15.13
N ALA A 96 -11.85 5.41 13.90
CA ALA A 96 -13.17 5.97 13.64
C ALA A 96 -14.32 4.97 13.89
N GLY A 97 -14.04 3.75 14.36
CA GLY A 97 -15.04 2.77 14.75
C GLY A 97 -15.36 1.70 13.70
N ALA A 98 -14.62 1.64 12.59
CA ALA A 98 -14.78 0.57 11.61
C ALA A 98 -14.33 -0.80 12.19
N VAL A 99 -15.01 -1.87 11.78
CA VAL A 99 -14.64 -3.25 12.14
C VAL A 99 -13.80 -3.86 11.04
N ARG A 100 -12.59 -4.33 11.38
CA ARG A 100 -11.61 -4.87 10.43
C ARG A 100 -12.19 -5.95 9.50
N ASP A 101 -12.92 -6.91 10.07
CA ASP A 101 -13.48 -8.05 9.33
C ASP A 101 -14.62 -7.66 8.37
N ARG A 102 -15.12 -6.43 8.45
CA ARG A 102 -16.19 -5.90 7.60
C ARG A 102 -15.70 -4.92 6.56
N LEU A 103 -14.40 -4.62 6.53
CA LEU A 103 -13.85 -3.66 5.59
C LEU A 103 -14.00 -4.17 4.16
N GLU A 104 -14.48 -3.31 3.28
CA GLU A 104 -14.60 -3.56 1.85
C GLU A 104 -13.83 -2.47 1.10
N ALA A 105 -13.09 -2.87 0.06
CA ALA A 105 -12.26 -1.97 -0.71
C ALA A 105 -12.76 -1.76 -2.15
N LYS A 106 -12.55 -0.57 -2.67
CA LYS A 106 -12.68 -0.23 -4.09
C LYS A 106 -11.44 0.55 -4.52
N VAL A 107 -10.84 0.20 -5.64
CA VAL A 107 -9.54 0.76 -6.05
C VAL A 107 -9.60 1.36 -7.44
N PHE A 108 -8.99 2.54 -7.60
CA PHE A 108 -9.05 3.31 -8.84
C PHE A 108 -7.69 3.91 -9.16
N GLY A 109 -7.39 4.14 -10.45
CA GLY A 109 -6.17 4.84 -10.87
C GLY A 109 -5.16 3.93 -11.59
N GLY A 110 -3.88 4.26 -11.52
CA GLY A 110 -2.84 3.49 -12.22
C GLY A 110 -2.88 3.65 -13.73
N GLY A 111 -3.45 4.75 -14.23
CA GLY A 111 -3.47 5.08 -15.66
C GLY A 111 -2.13 5.57 -16.17
N ALA A 112 -1.89 5.38 -17.47
CA ALA A 112 -0.65 5.76 -18.14
C ALA A 112 -0.88 7.03 -18.99
N VAL A 113 -1.15 8.15 -18.30
CA VAL A 113 -1.63 9.41 -18.90
C VAL A 113 -0.51 10.17 -19.63
N LEU A 114 0.74 9.99 -19.21
CA LEU A 114 1.91 10.61 -19.83
C LEU A 114 2.78 9.58 -20.57
N SER A 115 3.28 9.94 -21.74
CA SER A 115 4.17 9.10 -22.55
C SER A 115 5.44 8.70 -21.79
N ALA A 116 6.00 9.59 -20.96
CA ALA A 116 7.15 9.29 -20.09
C ALA A 116 6.81 8.28 -18.98
N MET A 117 5.57 8.30 -18.46
CA MET A 117 5.11 7.38 -17.42
C MET A 117 4.70 6.02 -17.99
N GLN A 118 4.23 5.98 -19.25
CA GLN A 118 4.04 4.74 -20.02
C GLN A 118 5.35 3.96 -20.16
N GLN A 119 6.47 4.66 -20.36
CA GLN A 119 7.78 4.01 -20.46
C GLN A 119 8.27 3.41 -19.13
N MET A 120 7.77 3.91 -17.99
CA MET A 120 8.21 3.49 -16.65
C MET A 120 7.21 2.57 -15.92
N ASN A 121 6.05 2.24 -16.53
CA ASN A 121 5.02 1.34 -15.99
C ASN A 121 4.61 1.61 -14.53
N ILE A 122 4.67 2.88 -14.10
CA ILE A 122 4.40 3.26 -12.70
C ILE A 122 2.95 2.95 -12.31
N GLY A 123 2.00 3.26 -13.19
CA GLY A 123 0.58 2.99 -12.95
C GLY A 123 0.28 1.51 -12.74
N GLU A 124 0.88 0.63 -13.53
CA GLU A 124 0.74 -0.82 -13.39
C GLU A 124 1.29 -1.32 -12.05
N ARG A 125 2.49 -0.85 -11.67
CA ARG A 125 3.11 -1.19 -10.38
C ARG A 125 2.25 -0.75 -9.20
N ASN A 126 1.68 0.45 -9.25
CA ASN A 126 0.80 0.97 -8.21
C ASN A 126 -0.48 0.12 -8.10
N GLY A 127 -1.06 -0.27 -9.23
CA GLY A 127 -2.23 -1.14 -9.30
C GLY A 127 -1.96 -2.54 -8.75
N GLN A 128 -0.87 -3.18 -9.17
CA GLN A 128 -0.49 -4.50 -8.66
C GLN A 128 -0.19 -4.47 -7.16
N PHE A 129 0.49 -3.42 -6.68
CA PHE A 129 0.78 -3.22 -5.27
C PHE A 129 -0.50 -3.19 -4.42
N VAL A 130 -1.49 -2.35 -4.79
CA VAL A 130 -2.71 -2.22 -3.97
C VAL A 130 -3.51 -3.52 -3.91
N LEU A 131 -3.59 -4.25 -5.03
CA LEU A 131 -4.31 -5.52 -5.10
C LEU A 131 -3.65 -6.59 -4.24
N ASN A 132 -2.32 -6.67 -4.28
CA ASN A 132 -1.57 -7.62 -3.46
C ASN A 132 -1.64 -7.27 -1.97
N TYR A 133 -1.56 -5.98 -1.62
CA TYR A 133 -1.69 -5.52 -0.25
C TYR A 133 -3.06 -5.88 0.33
N LEU A 134 -4.15 -5.52 -0.37
CA LEU A 134 -5.52 -5.82 0.07
C LEU A 134 -5.78 -7.32 0.19
N ARG A 135 -5.27 -8.13 -0.74
CA ARG A 135 -5.34 -9.60 -0.65
C ARG A 135 -4.63 -10.13 0.60
N THR A 136 -3.46 -9.58 0.92
CA THR A 136 -2.65 -10.00 2.08
C THR A 136 -3.34 -9.62 3.39
N GLU A 137 -3.99 -8.46 3.45
CA GLU A 137 -4.76 -8.00 4.61
C GLU A 137 -6.14 -8.67 4.73
N GLY A 138 -6.55 -9.49 3.76
CA GLY A 138 -7.86 -10.14 3.74
C GLY A 138 -9.04 -9.20 3.45
N ILE A 139 -8.78 -8.02 2.87
CA ILE A 139 -9.82 -7.02 2.57
C ILE A 139 -10.34 -7.26 1.13
N PRO A 140 -11.61 -7.65 0.94
CA PRO A 140 -12.15 -7.94 -0.38
C PRO A 140 -12.28 -6.67 -1.24
N VAL A 141 -11.83 -6.75 -2.50
CA VAL A 141 -12.03 -5.70 -3.51
C VAL A 141 -13.39 -5.92 -4.17
N LYS A 142 -14.33 -5.00 -3.97
CA LYS A 142 -15.70 -5.07 -4.53
C LYS A 142 -15.81 -4.45 -5.91
N ALA A 143 -14.94 -3.48 -6.22
CA ALA A 143 -14.89 -2.83 -7.52
C ALA A 143 -13.48 -2.31 -7.78
N GLN A 144 -13.04 -2.35 -9.03
CA GLN A 144 -11.79 -1.76 -9.44
C GLN A 144 -11.90 -1.16 -10.83
N ASP A 145 -11.21 -0.04 -11.05
CA ASP A 145 -10.91 0.49 -12.38
C ASP A 145 -9.45 0.94 -12.34
N LEU A 146 -8.56 0.07 -12.81
CA LEU A 146 -7.10 0.25 -12.79
C LEU A 146 -6.53 0.21 -14.22
N GLY A 147 -5.41 0.88 -14.48
CA GLY A 147 -4.75 0.87 -15.81
C GLY A 147 -5.36 1.90 -16.78
N ASP A 148 -5.40 1.63 -18.08
CA ASP A 148 -5.92 2.57 -19.12
C ASP A 148 -4.99 3.76 -19.41
N VAL A 149 -5.18 4.42 -20.55
CA VAL A 149 -4.42 5.61 -21.01
C VAL A 149 -5.04 6.93 -20.54
N HIS A 150 -6.23 6.86 -19.94
CA HIS A 150 -7.00 8.03 -19.54
C HIS A 150 -6.85 8.32 -18.05
N ALA A 151 -6.77 9.60 -17.72
CA ALA A 151 -6.93 10.02 -16.34
C ALA A 151 -8.39 9.89 -15.90
N ARG A 152 -8.62 9.71 -14.60
CA ARG A 152 -9.97 9.58 -14.05
C ARG A 152 -10.16 10.47 -12.83
N ARG A 153 -11.30 11.15 -12.78
CA ARG A 153 -11.78 11.79 -11.57
C ARG A 153 -12.67 10.82 -10.82
N ILE A 154 -12.42 10.64 -9.53
CA ILE A 154 -13.29 9.87 -8.66
C ILE A 154 -13.94 10.78 -7.62
N ASN A 155 -15.19 10.49 -7.35
CA ASN A 155 -15.97 11.09 -6.27
C ASN A 155 -16.53 9.94 -5.43
N TYR A 156 -16.04 9.84 -4.21
CA TYR A 156 -16.34 8.76 -3.28
C TYR A 156 -17.24 9.25 -2.16
N PHE A 157 -18.23 8.45 -1.80
CA PHE A 157 -19.16 8.68 -0.71
C PHE A 157 -18.86 7.63 0.39
N PRO A 158 -18.06 7.98 1.41
CA PRO A 158 -17.55 7.04 2.41
C PRO A 158 -18.66 6.30 3.15
N ARG A 159 -19.70 7.04 3.53
CA ARG A 159 -20.82 6.55 4.35
C ARG A 159 -21.55 5.34 3.75
N ASN A 160 -21.66 5.26 2.43
CA ASN A 160 -22.35 4.15 1.73
C ASN A 160 -21.44 3.39 0.77
N GLY A 161 -20.15 3.72 0.73
CA GLY A 161 -19.17 3.08 -0.14
C GLY A 161 -19.34 3.37 -1.64
N ARG A 162 -20.24 4.26 -2.08
CA ARG A 162 -20.48 4.53 -3.51
C ARG A 162 -19.34 5.33 -4.11
N VAL A 163 -18.90 4.97 -5.31
CA VAL A 163 -17.87 5.70 -6.06
C VAL A 163 -18.43 6.05 -7.44
N MET A 164 -18.28 7.30 -7.84
CA MET A 164 -18.55 7.77 -9.19
C MET A 164 -17.21 8.00 -9.89
N VAL A 165 -17.01 7.36 -11.04
CA VAL A 165 -15.79 7.48 -11.84
C VAL A 165 -16.12 8.19 -13.14
N ARG A 166 -15.34 9.21 -13.47
CA ARG A 166 -15.40 9.89 -14.77
C ARG A 166 -14.02 9.85 -15.43
N LYS A 167 -13.92 9.11 -16.53
CA LYS A 167 -12.74 9.15 -17.41
C LYS A 167 -12.68 10.52 -18.10
N MET A 168 -11.49 11.10 -18.14
CA MET A 168 -11.23 12.38 -18.79
C MET A 168 -10.84 12.10 -20.25
N ALA A 169 -11.49 12.78 -21.19
CA ALA A 169 -11.23 12.59 -22.61
C ALA A 169 -9.85 13.14 -23.01
N PRO A 170 -9.18 12.57 -24.03
CA PRO A 170 -7.83 12.95 -24.51
C PRO A 170 -7.68 14.39 -25.07
N HIS A 171 -8.71 15.23 -24.93
CA HIS A 171 -8.75 16.57 -25.52
C HIS A 171 -8.85 17.69 -24.47
N HIS A 172 -8.85 17.35 -23.18
CA HIS A 172 -8.66 18.33 -22.12
C HIS A 172 -7.17 18.52 -21.85
N GLN A 173 -6.45 19.17 -22.78
CA GLN A 173 -5.01 19.50 -22.63
C GLN A 173 -4.71 20.10 -21.26
N ARG A 174 -5.57 21.02 -20.77
CA ARG A 174 -5.44 21.60 -19.42
C ARG A 174 -5.50 20.57 -18.29
N ALA A 175 -6.33 19.54 -18.39
CA ALA A 175 -6.42 18.51 -17.36
C ALA A 175 -5.19 17.61 -17.37
N GLU A 176 -4.73 17.22 -18.56
CA GLU A 176 -3.49 16.46 -18.73
C GLU A 176 -2.29 17.24 -18.20
N GLU A 177 -2.16 18.54 -18.51
CA GLU A 177 -1.11 19.41 -17.98
C GLU A 177 -1.16 19.54 -16.46
N ILE A 178 -2.34 19.69 -15.86
CA ILE A 178 -2.49 19.78 -14.40
C ILE A 178 -2.09 18.46 -13.75
N ILE A 179 -2.47 17.33 -14.33
CA ILE A 179 -2.13 16.00 -13.82
C ILE A 179 -0.62 15.78 -13.98
N ALA A 180 -0.05 16.10 -15.14
CA ALA A 180 1.37 16.00 -15.41
C ALA A 180 2.22 16.79 -14.42
N LYS A 181 1.89 18.08 -14.23
CA LYS A 181 2.58 18.93 -13.25
C LYS A 181 2.47 18.38 -11.84
N ARG A 182 1.31 17.84 -11.47
CA ARG A 182 1.08 17.23 -10.14
C ARG A 182 1.82 15.92 -9.97
N GLU A 183 1.87 15.08 -11.00
CA GLU A 183 2.58 13.80 -10.97
C GLU A 183 4.08 14.02 -10.90
N GLN A 184 4.62 14.98 -11.64
CA GLN A 184 6.03 15.39 -11.54
C GLN A 184 6.36 15.91 -10.14
N ALA A 185 5.56 16.85 -9.62
CA ALA A 185 5.76 17.39 -8.27
C ALA A 185 5.62 16.30 -7.19
N ALA A 186 4.69 15.36 -7.37
CA ALA A 186 4.54 14.21 -6.47
C ALA A 186 5.78 13.32 -6.54
N ALA A 187 6.23 12.93 -7.73
CA ALA A 187 7.42 12.11 -7.93
C ALA A 187 8.69 12.74 -7.32
N GLU A 188 8.94 14.03 -7.57
CA GLU A 188 10.06 14.78 -7.00
C GLU A 188 9.99 14.81 -5.46
N SER A 189 8.81 15.11 -4.91
CA SER A 189 8.63 15.19 -3.45
C SER A 189 8.84 13.84 -2.75
N VAL A 190 8.49 12.74 -3.43
CA VAL A 190 8.65 11.37 -2.90
C VAL A 190 10.11 10.92 -3.05
N GLN A 191 10.78 11.24 -4.16
CA GLN A 191 12.21 10.96 -4.36
C GLN A 191 13.09 11.71 -3.34
N ALA A 192 12.85 13.00 -3.13
CA ALA A 192 13.58 13.81 -2.14
C ALA A 192 13.45 13.24 -0.71
N LYS A 193 12.27 12.71 -0.36
CA LYS A 193 12.04 12.07 0.95
C LYS A 193 12.70 10.69 1.06
N THR A 194 12.80 9.94 -0.04
CA THR A 194 13.41 8.60 -0.08
C THR A 194 14.94 8.65 0.02
N GLN A 195 15.58 9.71 -0.52
CA GLN A 195 17.04 9.88 -0.49
C GLN A 195 17.58 10.48 0.82
N SER A 196 16.71 10.90 1.75
CA SER A 196 17.16 11.36 3.06
C SER A 196 17.63 10.17 3.92
N PRO A 197 18.88 10.16 4.43
CA PRO A 197 19.40 9.02 5.17
C PRO A 197 18.54 8.80 6.43
N PRO A 198 18.23 7.54 6.81
CA PRO A 198 17.52 7.28 8.04
C PRO A 198 18.36 7.84 9.17
N ARG A 199 17.85 8.87 9.86
CA ARG A 199 18.47 9.37 11.08
C ARG A 199 18.29 8.28 12.13
N VAL A 200 19.24 7.35 12.17
CA VAL A 200 19.38 6.39 13.26
C VAL A 200 19.85 7.20 14.46
N GLU A 201 18.90 7.71 15.24
CA GLU A 201 19.20 8.15 16.59
C GLU A 201 19.68 6.91 17.34
N ARG A 202 21.00 6.82 17.53
CA ARG A 202 21.59 5.85 18.44
C ARG A 202 21.01 6.17 19.80
N PHE A 203 20.04 5.37 20.25
CA PHE A 203 19.60 5.41 21.64
C PHE A 203 20.85 5.26 22.51
N ALA A 204 21.24 6.34 23.19
CA ALA A 204 22.27 6.26 24.20
C ALA A 204 21.81 5.20 25.19
N ARG A 205 22.58 4.11 25.31
CA ARG A 205 22.33 3.08 26.30
C ARG A 205 22.25 3.79 27.66
N PRO A 206 21.18 3.62 28.46
CA PRO A 206 21.20 4.09 29.84
C PRO A 206 22.45 3.50 30.51
N GLY A 207 23.21 4.34 31.19
CA GLY A 207 24.42 3.91 31.90
C GLY A 207 24.07 2.77 32.85
N VAL A 208 24.64 1.60 32.62
CA VAL A 208 24.60 0.52 33.60
C VAL A 208 25.56 0.94 34.70
N GLU A 209 25.03 1.39 35.84
CA GLU A 209 25.83 1.59 37.04
C GLU A 209 26.45 0.23 37.42
N ARG A 210 27.78 0.16 37.32
CA ARG A 210 28.53 -0.97 37.84
C ARG A 210 28.37 -0.96 39.35
N PHE A 211 27.72 -1.98 39.87
CA PHE A 211 27.78 -2.32 41.29
C PHE A 211 29.22 -2.71 41.63
N ASP A 212 29.98 -1.79 42.20
CA ASP A 212 31.31 -2.09 42.73
C ASP A 212 31.17 -3.06 43.92
N ARG A 213 31.65 -4.29 43.74
CA ARG A 213 31.82 -5.25 44.83
C ARG A 213 33.06 -4.88 45.65
N PRO A 214 32.99 -4.83 46.99
CA PRO A 214 34.18 -4.62 47.79
C PRO A 214 35.11 -5.83 47.72
N ALA A 215 36.41 -5.55 47.75
CA ALA A 215 37.48 -6.53 47.70
C ALA A 215 37.41 -7.53 48.87
N ALA A 216 37.27 -8.82 48.55
CA ALA A 216 37.40 -9.90 49.52
C ALA A 216 38.78 -10.56 49.38
N ARG A 217 39.38 -10.78 50.55
CA ARG A 217 40.75 -11.20 50.84
C ARG A 217 41.06 -12.62 50.37
N ALA A 218 42.37 -12.87 50.21
CA ALA A 218 42.98 -14.15 49.91
C ALA A 218 42.71 -15.23 50.98
N GLY A 219 42.56 -16.48 50.53
CA GLY A 219 42.77 -17.68 51.35
C GLY A 219 41.80 -18.83 51.05
N GLY A 220 42.35 -20.01 50.77
CA GLY A 220 41.71 -21.30 51.10
C GLY A 220 41.14 -22.13 49.94
N ASP A 221 41.75 -23.29 49.74
CA ASP A 221 41.25 -24.57 49.20
C ASP A 221 40.31 -24.61 47.99
N ARG A 222 40.76 -25.33 46.96
CA ARG A 222 39.90 -25.84 45.87
C ARG A 222 39.33 -27.20 46.28
N PRO A 223 38.01 -27.41 46.16
CA PRO A 223 37.48 -28.73 45.87
C PRO A 223 36.72 -28.78 44.53
N GLY A 224 36.94 -29.90 43.82
CA GLY A 224 36.07 -30.59 42.85
C GLY A 224 35.17 -29.78 41.91
N VAL A 225 35.54 -29.74 40.62
CA VAL A 225 34.56 -29.56 39.53
C VAL A 225 34.17 -30.95 39.03
N GLU A 226 32.98 -31.40 39.40
CA GLU A 226 32.36 -32.60 38.83
C GLU A 226 31.96 -32.32 37.37
N ARG A 227 32.36 -33.24 36.49
CA ARG A 227 31.86 -33.33 35.11
C ARG A 227 30.41 -33.80 35.15
N PHE A 228 29.51 -33.00 34.61
CA PHE A 228 28.17 -33.48 34.27
C PHE A 228 28.20 -34.01 32.83
N ASP A 229 28.15 -35.34 32.71
CA ASP A 229 28.03 -36.05 31.43
C ASP A 229 26.70 -35.71 30.74
N ARG A 230 26.76 -35.44 29.44
CA ARG A 230 25.58 -35.32 28.57
C ARG A 230 25.10 -36.72 28.17
N PRO A 231 23.83 -37.09 28.38
CA PRO A 231 23.26 -38.22 27.69
C PRO A 231 22.62 -37.80 26.36
N GLY A 232 22.94 -38.57 25.32
CA GLY A 232 21.92 -39.14 24.42
C GLY A 232 21.33 -38.22 23.36
N VAL A 233 21.92 -38.29 22.17
CA VAL A 233 21.29 -37.89 20.90
C VAL A 233 20.20 -38.91 20.55
N GLU A 234 18.96 -38.46 20.37
CA GLU A 234 17.96 -39.23 19.60
C GLU A 234 17.81 -38.63 18.20
N ARG A 235 18.18 -39.46 17.22
CA ARG A 235 17.96 -39.24 15.79
C ARG A 235 16.45 -39.32 15.52
N PHE A 236 15.88 -38.25 14.98
CA PHE A 236 14.55 -38.31 14.39
C PHE A 236 14.68 -38.58 12.88
N ASP A 237 14.35 -39.81 12.49
CA ASP A 237 14.26 -40.23 11.10
C ASP A 237 13.13 -39.49 10.36
N ARG A 238 13.43 -39.04 9.13
CA ARG A 238 12.46 -38.44 8.21
C ARG A 238 11.56 -39.51 7.60
N PRO A 239 10.23 -39.34 7.58
CA PRO A 239 9.41 -39.99 6.59
C PRO A 239 9.37 -39.14 5.31
N ALA A 240 9.73 -39.78 4.20
CA ALA A 240 9.48 -39.29 2.86
C ALA A 240 8.01 -39.56 2.50
N THR A 241 7.27 -38.53 2.09
CA THR A 241 6.20 -38.62 1.08
C THR A 241 5.71 -37.21 0.72
N ARG A 242 5.79 -36.89 -0.57
CA ARG A 242 5.21 -35.69 -1.20
C ARG A 242 3.72 -35.95 -1.49
N PRO A 243 2.80 -35.00 -1.27
CA PRO A 243 1.50 -35.03 -1.92
C PRO A 243 1.56 -34.40 -3.31
N GLY A 244 0.84 -35.01 -4.24
CA GLY A 244 0.90 -34.81 -5.69
C GLY A 244 0.51 -33.43 -6.18
N VAL A 245 1.19 -33.02 -7.25
CA VAL A 245 0.76 -31.98 -8.18
C VAL A 245 -0.21 -32.64 -9.16
N GLU A 246 -1.50 -32.31 -9.06
CA GLU A 246 -2.49 -32.71 -10.06
C GLU A 246 -2.32 -31.86 -11.32
N ARG A 247 -1.97 -32.53 -12.41
CA ARG A 247 -2.00 -31.99 -13.78
C ARG A 247 -3.43 -32.06 -14.29
N PHE A 248 -4.01 -30.92 -14.63
CA PHE A 248 -5.17 -30.86 -15.51
C PHE A 248 -4.68 -30.73 -16.96
N ASP A 249 -4.65 -31.86 -17.65
CA ASP A 249 -4.60 -31.93 -19.12
C ASP A 249 -6.04 -31.98 -19.63
N THR A 250 -6.51 -30.89 -20.25
CA THR A 250 -7.70 -30.95 -21.12
C THR A 250 -7.44 -30.14 -22.40
N GLY A 251 -6.97 -30.86 -23.42
CA GLY A 251 -7.59 -30.83 -24.75
C GLY A 251 -7.51 -29.53 -25.55
N VAL A 252 -6.34 -29.28 -26.15
CA VAL A 252 -6.27 -28.48 -27.39
C VAL A 252 -6.82 -29.35 -28.54
N THR A 253 -8.10 -29.20 -28.87
CA THR A 253 -8.60 -29.54 -30.21
C THR A 253 -8.45 -28.34 -31.13
N ARG A 254 -7.36 -28.35 -31.91
CA ARG A 254 -7.19 -27.51 -33.10
C ARG A 254 -8.33 -27.79 -34.08
N ARG A 255 -9.27 -26.84 -34.25
CA ARG A 255 -10.09 -26.79 -35.47
C ARG A 255 -9.30 -26.04 -36.54
N ARG A 256 -9.09 -26.74 -37.66
CA ARG A 256 -8.47 -26.23 -38.88
C ARG A 256 -9.31 -25.09 -39.48
N LYS A 257 -8.61 -24.05 -39.90
CA LYS A 257 -9.11 -22.98 -40.79
C LYS A 257 -9.24 -23.58 -42.20
N PRO A 258 -10.35 -23.42 -42.93
CA PRO A 258 -10.40 -23.78 -44.34
C PRO A 258 -9.66 -22.72 -45.17
N GLU A 259 -8.75 -23.20 -46.03
CA GLU A 259 -8.14 -22.46 -47.12
C GLU A 259 -9.23 -22.09 -48.14
N THR A 260 -9.33 -20.80 -48.48
CA THR A 260 -10.00 -20.35 -49.70
C THR A 260 -8.91 -19.97 -50.70
N ALA A 261 -8.75 -20.80 -51.73
CA ALA A 261 -8.01 -20.52 -52.93
C ALA A 261 -8.93 -20.77 -54.14
N GLY A 262 -9.00 -19.78 -55.04
CA GLY A 262 -9.37 -19.97 -56.46
C GLY A 262 -10.85 -19.83 -56.82
N GLY A 263 -11.18 -18.71 -57.48
CA GLY A 263 -12.47 -18.44 -58.12
C GLY A 263 -12.64 -16.95 -58.40
#